data_AF-A0A3E0QPX7-F1
#
_entry.id   AF-A0A3E0QPX7-F1
#
_cell.length_a   1.000
_cell.length_b   1.000
_cell.length_c   1.000
_cell.angle_alpha   90.00
_cell.angle_beta   90.00
_cell.angle_gamma   90.00
#
_symmetry.space_group_name_H-M   'P 1'
#
loop_
_entity.id
_entity.type
_entity.pdbx_description
1 polymer ?
#
loop_
_entity_poly.entity_id
_entity_poly.type
_entity_poly.pdbx_seq_one_letter_code
_entity_poly.pdbx_strand_id
1 'polypeptide(L)' 'MANTAEHYSEAILFMLDSMSPTERIQLKDDMRLKLERSYELQPSTLQGLKLLEELIKVSDLTRTIQ' A
#
# COMPACT_ATOMS: atom_id res chain seq x y z
N MET A 1 24.18 4.79 2.54
CA MET A 1 23.04 5.73 2.57
C MET A 1 21.84 4.91 2.19
N ALA A 2 20.97 4.58 3.15
CA ALA A 2 19.71 3.92 2.82
C ALA A 2 18.90 4.88 1.95
N ASN A 3 18.37 4.35 0.85
CA ASN A 3 17.70 5.15 -0.16
C ASN A 3 16.45 5.76 0.48
N THR A 4 16.16 7.05 0.29
CA THR A 4 14.98 7.69 0.91
C THR A 4 13.69 6.93 0.57
N ALA A 5 13.65 6.27 -0.59
CA ALA A 5 12.58 5.37 -1.00
C ALA A 5 12.42 4.14 -0.08
N GLU A 6 13.51 3.53 0.38
CA GLU A 6 13.50 2.37 1.31
C GLU A 6 12.91 2.79 2.67
N HIS A 7 13.31 3.95 3.19
CA HIS A 7 12.78 4.47 4.46
C HIS A 7 11.28 4.76 4.41
N TYR A 8 10.78 5.32 3.30
CA TYR A 8 9.34 5.53 3.14
C TYR A 8 8.58 4.21 3.01
N SER A 9 9.15 3.20 2.34
CA SER A 9 8.56 1.86 2.27
C SER A 9 8.47 1.18 3.64
N GLU A 10 9.51 1.27 4.47
CA GLU A 10 9.50 0.71 5.84
C GLU A 10 8.45 1.37 6.74
N ALA A 11 8.36 2.70 6.71
CA ALA A 11 7.35 3.43 7.48
C ALA A 11 5.93 3.05 7.07
N ILE A 12 5.69 2.88 5.76
CA ILE A 12 4.38 2.43 5.24
C ILE A 12 4.08 1.00 5.68
N LEU A 13 5.04 0.08 5.61
CA LEU A 13 4.86 -1.29 6.08
C LEU A 13 4.52 -1.34 7.58
N PHE A 14 5.21 -0.56 8.40
CA PHE A 14 4.90 -0.44 9.83
C PHE A 14 3.46 0.06 10.08
N MET A 15 3.03 1.09 9.35
CA MET A 15 1.66 1.61 9.44
C MET A 15 0.66 0.52 9.03
N LEU A 16 0.89 -0.17 7.91
CA LEU A 16 0.04 -1.27 7.46
C LEU A 16 -0.06 -2.36 8.53
N ASP A 17 1.06 -2.74 9.16
CA ASP A 17 1.10 -3.76 10.20
C ASP A 17 0.35 -3.37 11.47
N SER A 18 0.24 -2.06 11.75
CA SER A 18 -0.57 -1.54 12.85
C SER A 18 -2.08 -1.47 12.57
N MET A 19 -2.50 -1.60 11.30
CA MET A 19 -3.92 -1.58 10.92
C MET A 19 -4.63 -2.86 11.36
N SER A 20 -5.85 -2.69 11.88
CA SER A 20 -6.75 -3.80 12.14
C SER A 20 -7.15 -4.51 10.84
N PRO A 21 -7.64 -5.76 10.91
CA PRO A 21 -8.12 -6.47 9.73
C PRO A 21 -9.21 -5.71 8.96
N THR A 22 -10.14 -5.05 9.67
CA THR A 22 -11.23 -4.30 9.06
C THR A 22 -10.72 -3.06 8.32
N GLU A 23 -9.82 -2.30 8.93
CA GLU A 23 -9.21 -1.12 8.28
C GLU A 23 -8.41 -1.53 7.04
N ARG A 24 -7.73 -2.68 7.10
CA ARG A 24 -6.98 -3.21 5.96
C ARG A 24 -7.90 -3.63 4.81
N ILE A 25 -9.05 -4.25 5.10
CA ILE A 25 -10.06 -4.57 4.08
C ILE A 25 -10.58 -3.28 3.45
N GLN A 26 -10.96 -2.29 4.26
CA GLN A 26 -11.45 -1.00 3.76
C GLN A 26 -10.40 -0.31 2.87
N LEU A 27 -9.13 -0.30 3.28
CA LEU A 27 -8.05 0.26 2.47
C LEU A 27 -7.94 -0.43 1.10
N LYS A 28 -8.00 -1.76 1.07
CA LYS A 28 -7.97 -2.52 -0.19
C LYS A 28 -9.15 -2.17 -1.10
N ASP A 29 -10.35 -2.06 -0.55
CA ASP A 29 -11.54 -1.69 -1.31
C ASP A 29 -11.46 -0.25 -1.84
N ASP A 30 -11.06 0.70 -1.01
CA ASP A 30 -10.89 2.11 -1.41
C ASP A 30 -9.85 2.24 -2.52
N MET A 31 -8.75 1.51 -2.41
CA MET A 31 -7.71 1.49 -3.44
C MET A 31 -8.22 0.90 -4.74
N ARG A 32 -8.94 -0.22 -4.68
CA ARG A 32 -9.54 -0.85 -5.87
C ARG A 32 -10.48 0.11 -6.59
N LEU A 33 -11.38 0.77 -5.86
CA LEU A 33 -12.32 1.76 -6.42
C LEU A 33 -11.59 2.94 -7.09
N LYS A 34 -10.50 3.41 -6.49
CA LYS A 34 -9.68 4.49 -7.08
C LYS A 34 -8.94 4.03 -8.35
N LEU A 35 -8.42 2.79 -8.36
CA LEU A 35 -7.71 2.23 -9.51
C LEU A 35 -8.66 1.90 -10.68
N GLU A 36 -9.90 1.49 -10.40
CA GLU A 36 -10.96 1.30 -11.40
C GLU A 36 -11.24 2.61 -12.17
N ARG A 37 -11.03 3.78 -11.53
CA ARG A 37 -11.11 5.12 -12.13
C ARG A 37 -9.75 5.72 -12.45
N SER A 38 -8.74 4.89 -12.74
CA SER A 38 -7.37 5.35 -12.98
C SER A 38 -7.21 6.38 -14.10
N TYR A 39 -8.14 6.42 -15.06
CA TYR A 39 -8.14 7.43 -16.13
C TYR A 39 -8.43 8.86 -15.64
N GLU A 40 -8.98 9.01 -14.42
CA GLU A 40 -9.24 10.31 -13.77
C GLU A 40 -8.05 10.78 -12.91
N LEU A 41 -7.03 9.93 -12.73
CA LEU A 41 -5.91 10.19 -11.82
C LEU A 41 -4.72 10.81 -12.55
N GLN A 42 -3.99 11.67 -11.84
CA GLN A 42 -2.67 12.09 -12.28
C GLN A 42 -1.69 10.90 -12.30
N PRO A 43 -0.72 10.86 -13.23
CA PRO A 43 0.24 9.76 -13.34
C PRO A 43 1.00 9.46 -12.04
N SER A 44 1.39 10.49 -11.29
CA SER A 44 2.07 10.36 -10.00
C SER A 44 1.19 9.70 -8.93
N THR A 45 -0.10 10.07 -8.88
CA THR A 45 -1.08 9.45 -7.98
C THR A 45 -1.27 7.98 -8.32
N LEU A 46 -1.41 7.66 -9.61
CA LEU A 46 -1.53 6.27 -10.06
C LEU A 46 -0.29 5.45 -9.68
N GLN A 47 0.90 6.01 -9.87
CA GLN A 47 2.15 5.36 -9.46
C GLN A 47 2.22 5.12 -7.95
N GLY A 48 1.81 6.11 -7.14
CA GLY A 48 1.74 5.97 -5.69
C GLY A 48 0.76 4.89 -5.23
N LEU A 49 -0.43 4.81 -5.85
CA LEU A 49 -1.40 3.75 -5.56
C LEU A 49 -0.89 2.35 -5.92
N LYS A 50 -0.20 2.21 -7.06
CA LYS A 50 0.43 0.93 -7.44
C LYS A 50 1.53 0.51 -6.47
N LEU A 51 2.36 1.46 -6.03
CA LEU A 51 3.39 1.18 -5.02
C LEU A 51 2.76 0.73 -3.70
N LEU A 52 1.71 1.41 -3.24
CA LEU A 52 0.98 1.03 -2.04
C LEU A 52 0.33 -0.35 -2.17
N GLU A 53 -0.17 -0.72 -3.35
CA GLU A 53 -0.76 -2.05 -3.60
C GLU A 53 0.29 -3.15 -3.41
N GLU A 54 1.50 -2.95 -3.95
CA GLU A 54 2.61 -3.88 -3.77
C GLU A 54 3.05 -3.99 -2.30
N LEU A 55 3.12 -2.87 -1.57
CA LEU A 55 3.48 -2.88 -0.15
C LEU A 55 2.44 -3.63 0.71
N ILE A 56 1.15 -3.52 0.38
CA ILE A 56 0.08 -4.29 1.04
C ILE A 56 0.27 -5.79 0.81
N LYS A 57 0.57 -6.21 -0.43
CA LYS A 57 0.83 -7.64 -0.76
C LYS A 57 2.03 -8.17 0.02
N VAL A 58 3.10 -7.40 0.11
CA VAL A 58 4.30 -7.78 0.88
C VAL A 58 3.98 -7.93 2.36
N SER A 59 3.29 -6.96 2.98
CA SER A 59 2.90 -7.05 4.40
C SER A 59 2.01 -8.27 4.71
N ASP A 60 1.10 -8.66 3.80
CA ASP A 60 0.29 -9.87 3.96
C ASP A 60 1.14 -11.16 3.94
N LEU A 61 2.19 -11.21 3.10
CA LEU A 61 3.12 -12.34 3.06
C LEU A 61 3.95 -12.45 4.34
N THR A 62 4.45 -11.32 4.87
CA THR A 62 5.21 -11.32 6.13
C THR A 62 4.38 -11.83 7.30
N ARG A 63 3.06 -11.54 7.33
CA ARG A 63 2.11 -12.06 8.32
C ARG A 63 1.77 -13.54 8.15
N THR A 64 1.99 -14.13 6.97
CA THR A 64 1.70 -15.56 6.71
C THR A 64 2.86 -16.48 7.14
N ILE A 65 4.07 -15.92 7.26
CA ILE A 65 5.30 -16.64 7.61
C ILE A 65 5.57 -16.62 9.13
N GLN A 66 4.90 -15.75 9.89
CA GLN A 66 4.95 -15.70 11.36
C GLN A 66 3.86 -16.57 11.99
#